data_AF-A0A1M3N9F0-F1
#
_entry.id   AF-A0A1M3N9F0-F1
#
_cell.length_a   1.000
_cell.length_b   1.000
_cell.length_c   1.000
_cell.angle_alpha   90.00
_cell.angle_beta   90.00
_cell.angle_gamma   90.00
#
_symmetry.space_group_name_H-M   'P 1'
#
loop_
_entity.id
_entity.type
_entity.pdbx_description
1 polymer ?
#
loop_
_entity_poly.entity_id
_entity_poly.type
_entity_poly.pdbx_seq_one_letter_code
_entity_poly.pdbx_strand_id
1 'polypeptide(L)'
;MGFAGSACEGDSMRPRAHAGPCCGHLTLRERSGFEICTACFWEDDGQDDVDAHMDLGGPNRGTLWQARANFLKFGACEEAARRHVHPLAPDEPRLRQWFLLDDVAVERIPSSNVSPWNLLRDGGLDRHRAQR
;
A
#
# COMPACT_ATOMS: atom_id res chain seq x y z
N MET A 1 -31.76 -42.30 6.67
CA MET A 1 -30.40 -41.94 7.16
C MET A 1 -29.93 -40.79 6.29
N GLY A 2 -30.11 -39.55 6.77
CA GLY A 2 -29.63 -38.35 6.08
C GLY A 2 -28.47 -37.77 6.87
N PHE A 3 -27.32 -37.59 6.23
CA PHE A 3 -26.26 -36.77 6.79
C PHE A 3 -26.20 -35.45 6.02
N ALA A 4 -26.29 -34.39 6.83
CA ALA A 4 -26.36 -33.00 6.46
C ALA A 4 -25.07 -32.53 5.77
N GLY A 5 -25.22 -31.46 4.97
CA GLY A 5 -24.15 -30.82 4.22
C GLY A 5 -22.99 -30.35 5.09
N SER A 6 -21.79 -30.50 4.54
CA SER A 6 -20.58 -29.86 5.02
C SER A 6 -20.62 -28.39 4.59
N ALA A 7 -20.97 -27.50 5.52
CA ALA A 7 -20.73 -26.07 5.36
C ALA A 7 -19.24 -25.82 5.64
N CYS A 8 -18.54 -25.34 4.62
CA CYS A 8 -17.14 -24.93 4.69
C CYS A 8 -16.96 -23.88 5.80
N GLU A 9 -16.00 -24.12 6.68
CA GLU A 9 -15.72 -23.31 7.86
C GLU A 9 -15.28 -21.88 7.50
N GLY A 10 -16.08 -20.92 7.98
CA GLY A 10 -15.76 -19.55 8.40
C GLY A 10 -14.44 -18.92 7.97
N ASP A 11 -14.45 -18.24 6.82
CA ASP A 11 -13.62 -17.05 6.59
C ASP A 11 -14.26 -15.88 7.37
N SER A 12 -14.00 -15.82 8.67
CA SER A 12 -14.57 -14.84 9.57
C SER A 12 -14.06 -13.43 9.27
N MET A 13 -14.80 -12.70 8.44
CA MET A 13 -15.16 -11.27 8.57
C MET A 13 -14.12 -10.38 9.27
N ARG A 14 -12.92 -10.22 8.70
CA ARG A 14 -12.14 -9.01 9.00
C ARG A 14 -12.93 -7.83 8.42
N PRO A 15 -13.26 -6.78 9.20
CA PRO A 15 -13.91 -5.59 8.66
C PRO A 15 -13.11 -5.08 7.47
N ARG A 16 -13.81 -4.54 6.46
CA ARG A 16 -13.19 -4.01 5.24
C ARG A 16 -12.21 -2.92 5.64
N ALA A 17 -10.94 -3.28 5.70
CA ALA A 17 -9.88 -2.37 6.05
C ALA A 17 -9.24 -1.84 4.77
N HIS A 18 -8.93 -0.56 4.78
CA HIS A 18 -8.40 0.17 3.65
C HIS A 18 -6.98 0.63 3.93
N ALA A 19 -6.15 0.62 2.89
CA ALA A 19 -4.75 1.01 2.97
C ALA A 19 -4.63 2.52 3.14
N GLY A 20 -3.93 2.97 4.18
CA GLY A 20 -3.56 4.38 4.30
C GLY A 20 -2.61 4.80 3.15
N PRO A 21 -2.78 6.00 2.55
CA PRO A 21 -2.06 6.38 1.35
C PRO A 21 -0.57 6.64 1.62
N CYS A 22 -0.22 6.92 2.88
CA CYS A 22 1.15 7.15 3.34
C CYS A 22 1.90 5.84 3.57
N CYS A 23 1.39 4.93 4.41
CA CYS A 23 2.15 3.74 4.83
C CYS A 23 1.73 2.44 4.14
N GLY A 24 0.55 2.40 3.51
CA GLY A 24 -0.03 1.24 2.83
C GLY A 24 -0.71 0.20 3.73
N HIS A 25 -0.64 0.33 5.06
CA HIS A 25 -1.24 -0.63 6.00
C HIS A 25 -2.76 -0.51 6.05
N LEU A 26 -3.43 -1.65 6.24
CA LEU A 26 -4.89 -1.75 6.28
C LEU A 26 -5.46 -1.31 7.64
N THR A 27 -5.32 -0.03 8.00
CA THR A 27 -5.77 0.49 9.30
C THR A 27 -7.03 1.35 9.23
N LEU A 28 -7.48 1.72 8.03
CA LEU A 28 -8.62 2.62 7.85
C LEU A 28 -9.91 1.83 7.67
N ARG A 29 -11.02 2.35 8.18
CA ARG A 29 -12.37 1.76 8.02
C ARG A 29 -12.99 2.08 6.68
N GLU A 30 -12.66 3.23 6.10
CA GLU A 30 -13.11 3.67 4.78
C GLU A 30 -12.02 4.56 4.12
N ARG A 31 -12.11 4.74 2.81
CA ARG A 31 -11.25 5.69 2.07
C ARG A 31 -11.89 7.07 2.06
N SER A 32 -11.06 8.10 2.14
CA SER A 32 -11.44 9.52 2.09
C SER A 32 -12.43 9.91 3.21
N GLY A 33 -12.37 9.22 4.36
CA GLY A 33 -13.25 9.44 5.51
C GLY A 33 -12.67 10.37 6.57
N PHE A 34 -11.55 11.05 6.29
CA PHE A 34 -10.81 11.88 7.25
C PHE A 34 -10.34 11.11 8.50
N GLU A 35 -10.19 9.79 8.38
CA GLU A 35 -9.66 8.96 9.46
C GLU A 35 -8.13 9.09 9.51
N ILE A 36 -7.59 9.24 10.72
CA ILE A 36 -6.14 9.25 10.95
C ILE A 36 -5.63 7.81 10.99
N CYS A 37 -4.73 7.47 10.07
CA CYS A 37 -4.10 6.17 10.01
C CYS A 37 -3.29 5.89 11.29
N THR A 38 -3.67 4.88 12.07
CA THR A 38 -3.00 4.56 13.34
C THR A 38 -1.54 4.11 13.18
N ALA A 39 -1.18 3.59 12.00
CA ALA A 39 0.17 3.10 11.68
C ALA A 39 1.19 4.20 11.33
N CYS A 40 0.74 5.36 10.88
CA CYS A 40 1.65 6.41 10.42
C CYS A 40 1.21 7.83 10.78
N PHE A 41 0.00 8.00 11.29
CA PHE A 41 -0.59 9.27 11.72
C PHE A 41 -0.93 10.26 10.59
N TRP A 42 -1.02 9.80 9.34
CA TRP A 42 -1.55 10.59 8.23
C TRP A 42 -3.09 10.55 8.21
N GLU A 43 -3.75 11.70 8.02
CA GLU A 43 -5.20 11.78 7.82
C GLU A 43 -5.59 11.44 6.39
N ASP A 44 -6.58 10.57 6.23
CA ASP A 44 -7.10 10.19 4.92
C ASP A 44 -8.11 11.21 4.37
N ASP A 45 -7.58 12.33 3.90
CA ASP A 45 -8.31 13.45 3.27
C ASP A 45 -8.71 13.20 1.80
N GLY A 46 -8.37 12.02 1.28
CA GLY A 46 -8.63 11.60 -0.09
C GLY A 46 -7.45 11.79 -1.06
N GLN A 47 -6.34 12.35 -0.59
CA GLN A 47 -5.10 12.43 -1.37
C GLN A 47 -4.51 11.04 -1.64
N ASP A 48 -3.98 10.82 -2.86
CA ASP A 48 -3.29 9.60 -3.28
C ASP A 48 -2.19 9.91 -4.32
N ASP A 49 -1.84 8.96 -5.19
CA ASP A 49 -0.69 9.07 -6.10
C ASP A 49 -0.74 10.26 -7.05
N VAL A 50 -1.92 10.60 -7.58
CA VAL A 50 -2.08 11.63 -8.62
C VAL A 50 -1.78 13.03 -8.09
N ASP A 51 -1.97 13.24 -6.80
CA ASP A 51 -1.83 14.51 -6.11
C ASP A 51 -0.80 14.44 -4.97
N ALA A 52 -0.02 13.37 -4.87
CA ALA A 52 0.90 13.14 -3.74
C ALA A 52 1.94 14.25 -3.53
N HIS A 53 2.26 15.02 -4.58
CA HIS A 53 3.21 16.13 -4.53
C HIS A 53 2.59 17.46 -4.10
N MET A 54 1.27 17.53 -3.98
CA MET A 54 0.56 18.73 -3.54
C MET A 54 0.50 18.76 -2.01
N ASP A 55 0.56 19.95 -1.44
CA ASP A 55 0.20 20.19 -0.04
C ASP A 55 -1.24 20.70 -0.06
N LEU A 56 -2.18 19.83 0.33
CA LEU A 56 -3.61 20.19 0.41
C LEU A 56 -3.94 20.93 1.71
N GLY A 57 -2.96 21.09 2.61
CA GLY A 57 -3.13 21.68 3.94
C GLY A 57 -3.91 20.78 4.90
N GLY A 58 -4.63 21.42 5.83
CA GLY A 58 -5.38 20.70 6.86
C GLY A 58 -4.48 20.19 8.01
N PRO A 59 -4.81 19.05 8.63
CA PRO A 59 -4.03 18.48 9.73
C PRO A 59 -2.76 17.78 9.25
N ASN A 60 -2.71 17.39 7.97
CA ASN A 60 -1.52 16.87 7.32
C ASN A 60 -0.50 17.99 7.12
N ARG A 61 0.76 17.77 7.51
CA ARG A 61 1.85 18.73 7.32
C ARG A 61 2.70 18.33 6.13
N GLY A 62 2.68 19.13 5.07
CA GLY A 62 3.44 18.89 3.84
C GLY A 62 2.75 17.90 2.91
N THR A 63 3.53 17.30 2.01
CA THR A 63 2.96 16.49 0.92
C THR A 63 2.91 15.01 1.28
N LEU A 64 1.94 14.28 0.73
CA LEU A 64 1.88 12.81 0.88
C LEU A 64 3.16 12.11 0.40
N TRP A 65 3.82 12.66 -0.61
CA TRP A 65 5.13 12.21 -1.09
C TRP A 65 6.20 12.27 0.00
N GLN A 66 6.29 13.39 0.72
CA GLN A 66 7.19 13.54 1.86
C GLN A 66 6.80 12.58 2.99
N ALA A 67 5.50 12.43 3.26
CA ALA A 67 5.00 11.54 4.29
C ALA A 67 5.40 10.08 4.06
N ARG A 68 5.36 9.59 2.81
CA ARG A 68 5.82 8.23 2.44
C ARG A 68 7.31 8.04 2.74
N ALA A 69 8.15 9.02 2.43
CA ALA A 69 9.57 8.98 2.74
C ALA A 69 9.82 9.04 4.25
N ASN A 70 9.11 9.92 4.96
CA ASN A 70 9.17 10.04 6.41
C ASN A 70 8.76 8.74 7.10
N PHE A 71 7.72 8.06 6.61
CA PHE A 71 7.30 6.79 7.17
C PHE A 71 8.42 5.74 7.11
N LEU A 72 9.17 5.68 6.02
CA LEU A 72 10.32 4.79 5.89
C LEU A 72 11.50 5.17 6.80
N LYS A 73 11.66 6.47 7.11
CA LYS A 73 12.75 6.96 7.98
C LYS A 73 12.42 6.86 9.48
N PHE A 74 11.18 7.14 9.83
CA PHE A 74 10.75 7.45 11.20
C PHE A 74 9.68 6.50 11.74
N GLY A 75 9.01 5.76 10.86
CA GLY A 75 7.80 4.98 11.19
C GLY A 75 6.53 5.83 11.31
N ALA A 76 6.57 7.09 10.88
CA ALA A 76 5.43 8.03 10.94
C ALA A 76 5.48 9.00 9.76
N CYS A 77 4.34 9.64 9.42
CA CYS A 77 4.23 10.62 8.34
C CYS A 77 5.09 11.87 8.57
N GLU A 78 5.41 12.16 9.83
CA GLU A 78 6.34 13.19 10.26
C GLU A 78 7.06 12.73 11.53
N GLU A 79 8.27 13.25 11.79
CA GLU A 79 9.06 12.83 12.96
C GLU A 79 8.35 13.16 14.28
N ALA A 80 7.67 14.30 14.37
CA ALA A 80 6.92 14.71 15.56
C ALA A 80 5.72 13.79 15.86
N ALA A 81 5.13 13.17 14.84
CA ALA A 81 3.99 12.29 14.97
C ALA A 81 4.32 10.87 15.46
N ARG A 82 5.61 10.50 15.54
CA ARG A 82 6.05 9.19 16.03
C ARG A 82 5.46 8.81 17.38
N ARG A 83 5.23 9.78 18.26
CA ARG A 83 4.63 9.58 19.59
C ARG A 83 3.12 9.22 19.55
N HIS A 84 2.46 9.41 18.40
CA HIS A 84 1.05 9.16 18.19
C HIS A 84 0.78 7.89 17.36
N VAL A 85 1.83 7.27 16.82
CA VAL A 85 1.71 6.01 16.07
C VAL A 85 1.51 4.85 17.04
N HIS A 86 0.54 4.00 16.72
CA HIS A 86 0.31 2.75 17.44
C HIS A 86 1.15 1.62 16.79
N PRO A 87 1.81 0.78 17.60
CA PRO A 87 2.48 -0.41 17.09
C PRO A 87 1.50 -1.30 16.33
N LEU A 88 1.87 -1.69 15.12
CA LEU A 88 1.14 -2.68 14.34
C LEU A 88 1.45 -4.09 14.85
N ALA A 89 0.52 -5.02 14.62
CA ALA A 89 0.82 -6.44 14.81
C ALA A 89 1.96 -6.87 13.87
N PRO A 90 2.80 -7.84 14.24
CA PRO A 90 3.89 -8.32 13.39
C PRO A 90 3.44 -8.82 12.00
N ASP A 91 2.21 -9.31 11.91
CA ASP A 91 1.54 -9.83 10.72
C ASP A 91 0.48 -8.87 10.16
N GLU A 92 0.51 -7.60 10.55
CA GLU A 92 -0.44 -6.60 10.05
C GLU A 92 -0.32 -6.49 8.51
N PRO A 93 -1.40 -6.75 7.76
CA PRO A 93 -1.35 -6.72 6.32
C PRO A 93 -1.11 -5.31 5.77
N ARG A 94 -0.32 -5.26 4.71
CA ARG A 94 -0.02 -4.04 3.97
C ARG A 94 -0.25 -4.26 2.48
N LEU A 95 -1.10 -3.42 1.87
CA LEU A 95 -1.45 -3.53 0.46
C LEU A 95 -0.41 -2.89 -0.46
N ARG A 96 0.20 -1.78 -0.01
CA ARG A 96 1.21 -1.02 -0.75
C ARG A 96 2.50 -0.95 0.03
N GLN A 97 3.63 -1.24 -0.60
CA GLN A 97 4.93 -1.19 0.05
C GLN A 97 5.84 -0.19 -0.65
N TRP A 98 6.57 0.57 0.14
CA TRP A 98 7.56 1.54 -0.33
C TRP A 98 8.98 1.09 0.01
N PHE A 99 9.96 1.57 -0.75
CA PHE A 99 11.38 1.54 -0.40
C PHE A 99 12.01 2.92 -0.66
N LEU A 100 13.06 3.25 0.09
CA LEU A 100 13.79 4.51 -0.10
C LEU A 100 14.82 4.33 -1.21
N LEU A 101 14.84 5.27 -2.15
CA LEU A 101 15.89 5.48 -3.14
C LEU A 101 16.27 6.96 -3.09
N ASP A 102 17.46 7.28 -2.56
CA ASP A 102 17.95 8.65 -2.41
C ASP A 102 16.91 9.62 -1.83
N ASP A 103 16.39 9.27 -0.64
CA ASP A 103 15.36 10.01 0.10
C ASP A 103 13.95 10.06 -0.55
N VAL A 104 13.76 9.39 -1.69
CA VAL A 104 12.46 9.26 -2.34
C VAL A 104 11.83 7.91 -1.98
N ALA A 105 10.56 7.93 -1.57
CA ALA A 105 9.77 6.71 -1.40
C ALA A 105 9.23 6.24 -2.76
N VAL A 106 9.73 5.10 -3.24
CA VAL A 106 9.31 4.47 -4.49
C VAL A 106 8.45 3.24 -4.16
N GLU A 107 7.35 3.06 -4.87
CA GLU A 107 6.51 1.88 -4.68
C GLU A 107 7.20 0.62 -5.16
N ARG A 108 7.16 -0.41 -4.32
CA ARG A 108 7.41 -1.78 -4.75
C ARG A 108 6.16 -2.28 -5.47
N ILE A 109 6.24 -2.28 -6.78
CA ILE A 109 5.27 -2.99 -7.63
C ILE A 109 5.64 -4.48 -7.53
N PRO A 110 4.82 -5.34 -6.89
CA PRO A 110 5.06 -6.78 -6.88
C PRO A 110 5.05 -7.22 -8.34
N SER A 111 6.16 -7.78 -8.82
CA SER A 111 6.45 -8.05 -10.24
C SER A 111 5.18 -8.16 -11.06
N SER A 112 4.80 -7.03 -11.65
CA SER A 112 3.89 -7.08 -12.77
C SER A 112 4.53 -8.01 -13.79
N ASN A 113 3.73 -8.77 -14.53
CA ASN A 113 4.23 -9.66 -15.58
C ASN A 113 4.95 -8.90 -16.74
N VAL A 114 5.40 -7.66 -16.52
CA VAL A 114 6.09 -6.78 -17.47
C VAL A 114 7.53 -6.43 -17.05
N SER A 115 8.17 -7.23 -16.18
CA SER A 115 9.64 -7.21 -16.13
C SER A 115 10.17 -7.57 -17.53
N PRO A 116 11.10 -6.79 -18.13
CA PRO A 116 11.76 -7.17 -19.38
C PRO A 116 12.38 -8.58 -19.32
N TRP A 117 12.83 -8.99 -18.13
CA TRP A 117 13.35 -10.33 -17.87
C TRP A 117 12.27 -11.43 -17.90
N ASN A 118 11.02 -11.11 -17.55
CA ASN A 118 9.90 -12.04 -17.65
C ASN A 118 9.48 -12.26 -19.11
N LEU A 119 9.45 -11.19 -19.93
CA LEU A 119 9.15 -11.29 -21.37
C LEU A 119 10.19 -12.08 -22.18
N LEU A 120 11.47 -11.99 -21.78
CA LEU A 120 12.56 -12.74 -22.42
C LEU A 120 12.58 -14.22 -22.03
N ARG A 121 12.19 -14.55 -20.79
CA ARG A 121 12.14 -15.93 -20.29
C ARG A 121 10.99 -16.74 -20.91
N ASP A 122 9.89 -16.08 -21.26
CA ASP A 122 8.69 -16.71 -21.81
C ASP A 122 8.69 -16.82 -23.36
N GLY A 123 9.85 -16.60 -24.00
CA GLY A 123 10.05 -16.94 -25.42
C GLY A 123 9.42 -15.97 -26.44
N GLY A 124 9.19 -14.70 -26.06
CA GLY A 124 8.50 -13.70 -26.91
C GLY A 124 9.28 -13.14 -28.10
N LEU A 125 10.44 -13.69 -28.47
CA LEU A 125 11.23 -13.25 -29.63
C LEU A 125 11.74 -14.43 -30.45
N ASP A 126 10.83 -15.28 -30.94
CA ASP A 126 11.17 -16.10 -32.10
C ASP A 126 9.94 -16.43 -32.97
N ARG A 127 9.55 -15.50 -33.85
CA ARG A 127 8.85 -15.81 -35.12
C ARG A 127 9.23 -14.81 -36.22
N HIS A 128 10.51 -14.74 -36.56
CA HIS A 128 10.94 -14.36 -37.90
C HIS A 128 11.73 -15.52 -38.53
N ARG A 129 11.02 -16.60 -38.88
CA ARG A 129 11.41 -17.44 -40.02
C ARG A 129 10.26 -18.27 -40.55
N ALA A 130 10.24 -18.38 -41.88
CA ALA A 130 9.38 -19.21 -42.72
C ALA A 130 7.97 -18.69 -43.00
N GLN A 131 7.89 -17.72 -43.92
CA GLN A 131 7.01 -17.92 -45.07
C GLN A 131 7.91 -18.06 -46.31
N ARG A 132 7.82 -19.24 -46.91
CA ARG A 132 8.22 -19.51 -48.29
C ARG A 132 7.21 -18.83 -49.22
#